data_AF-A0A7G9B8F7-F1
#
_entry.id   AF-A0A7G9B8F7-F1
#
_cell.length_a   1.000
_cell.length_b   1.000
_cell.length_c   1.000
_cell.angle_alpha   90.00
_cell.angle_beta   90.00
_cell.angle_gamma   90.00
#
_symmetry.space_group_name_H-M   'P 1'
#
loop_
_entity.id
_entity.type
_entity.pdbx_description
1 polymer ?
#
loop_
_entity_poly.entity_id
_entity_poly.type
_entity_poly.pdbx_seq_one_letter_code
_entity_poly.pdbx_strand_id
1 'polypeptide(L)'
;MERMAQVAVLCIVGAVLGLLMKKNAPETALLLTLAVGAVILLCLLQDAGEILEFLQELTEETAVPQAVFTPLLKTVGIALVAKVGSDLCRDAGESALASLTETAGAICAILAALPLLRSVIKLLLELL
;
A
#
# COMPACT_ATOMS: atom_id res chain seq x y z
N MET A 1 5.86 2.46 -18.32
CA MET A 1 4.69 2.88 -19.14
C MET A 1 3.75 1.70 -19.41
N GLU A 2 4.24 0.53 -19.81
CA GLU A 2 3.40 -0.64 -20.13
C GLU A 2 2.55 -1.15 -18.95
N ARG A 3 3.09 -1.22 -17.73
CA ARG A 3 2.35 -1.69 -16.54
C ARG A 3 1.18 -0.78 -16.14
N MET A 4 1.37 0.54 -16.19
CA MET A 4 0.29 1.50 -15.90
C MET A 4 -0.84 1.41 -16.92
N ALA A 5 -0.52 1.14 -18.19
CA ALA A 5 -1.54 0.88 -19.21
C ALA A 5 -2.30 -0.43 -18.94
N GLN A 6 -1.61 -1.50 -18.54
CA GLN A 6 -2.26 -2.76 -18.15
C GLN A 6 -3.19 -2.59 -16.95
N VAL A 7 -2.76 -1.89 -15.90
CA VAL A 7 -3.60 -1.57 -14.73
C VAL A 7 -4.82 -0.76 -15.14
N ALA A 8 -4.66 0.28 -15.97
CA ALA A 8 -5.76 1.10 -16.44
C ALA A 8 -6.80 0.27 -17.22
N VAL A 9 -6.34 -0.61 -18.13
CA VAL A 9 -7.22 -1.49 -18.89
C VAL A 9 -7.96 -2.46 -17.96
N LEU A 10 -7.25 -3.08 -17.00
CA LEU A 10 -7.87 -4.00 -16.03
C LEU A 10 -8.95 -3.30 -15.19
N CYS A 11 -8.67 -2.08 -14.72
CA CYS A 11 -9.63 -1.25 -13.99
C CYS A 11 -10.87 -0.94 -14.83
N ILE A 12 -10.69 -0.49 -16.08
CA ILE A 12 -11.80 -0.11 -16.95
C ILE A 12 -12.67 -1.34 -17.27
N VAL A 13 -12.05 -2.47 -17.64
CA VAL A 13 -12.76 -3.71 -17.95
C VAL A 13 -13.50 -4.22 -16.71
N GLY A 14 -12.81 -4.27 -15.56
CA GLY A 14 -13.40 -4.67 -14.28
C GLY A 14 -14.58 -3.80 -13.87
N ALA A 15 -14.46 -2.47 -14.00
CA ALA A 15 -15.53 -1.53 -13.67
C ALA A 15 -16.75 -1.69 -14.59
N VAL A 16 -16.54 -1.85 -15.90
CA VAL A 16 -17.63 -2.06 -16.86
C VAL A 16 -18.36 -3.38 -16.59
N LEU A 17 -17.62 -4.47 -16.38
CA LEU A 17 -18.19 -5.78 -16.03
C LEU A 17 -18.92 -5.74 -14.67
N GLY A 18 -18.34 -5.07 -13.68
CA GLY A 18 -18.94 -4.86 -12.37
C GLY A 18 -20.27 -4.10 -12.46
N LEU A 19 -20.34 -3.03 -13.26
CA LEU A 19 -21.57 -2.27 -13.50
C LEU A 19 -22.67 -3.11 -14.15
N LEU A 20 -22.31 -3.98 -15.11
CA LEU A 20 -23.24 -4.90 -15.78
C LEU A 20 -23.81 -5.95 -14.81
N MET A 21 -22.99 -6.48 -13.90
CA MET A 21 -23.37 -7.50 -12.92
C MET A 21 -24.18 -6.93 -11.75
N LYS A 22 -23.90 -5.68 -11.35
CA LYS A 22 -24.50 -5.04 -10.16
C LYS A 22 -26.03 -4.99 -10.19
N LYS A 23 -26.62 -5.01 -11.39
CA LYS A 23 -28.07 -4.96 -11.59
C LYS A 23 -28.78 -6.29 -11.27
N ASN A 24 -28.09 -7.42 -11.42
CA ASN A 24 -28.65 -8.77 -11.21
C ASN A 24 -28.09 -9.49 -9.97
N ALA A 25 -26.82 -9.25 -9.61
CA ALA A 25 -26.14 -9.93 -8.52
C ALA A 25 -25.05 -9.03 -7.89
N PRO A 26 -25.40 -8.16 -6.93
CA PRO A 26 -24.45 -7.20 -6.35
C PRO A 26 -23.28 -7.85 -5.62
N GLU A 27 -23.48 -9.03 -5.01
CA GLU A 27 -22.43 -9.81 -4.34
C GLU A 27 -21.35 -10.29 -5.31
N THR A 28 -21.75 -10.71 -6.52
CA THR A 28 -20.81 -11.15 -7.57
C THR A 28 -20.03 -9.98 -8.16
N ALA A 29 -20.66 -8.80 -8.26
CA ALA A 29 -19.98 -7.59 -8.69
C ALA A 29 -18.90 -7.17 -7.68
N LEU A 30 -19.17 -7.34 -6.37
CA LEU A 30 -18.18 -7.09 -5.33
C LEU A 30 -16.98 -8.05 -5.42
N LEU A 31 -17.24 -9.34 -5.55
CA LEU A 31 -16.21 -10.37 -5.73
C LEU A 31 -15.34 -10.11 -6.97
N LEU A 32 -15.94 -9.63 -8.06
CA LEU A 32 -15.22 -9.23 -9.26
C LEU A 32 -14.29 -8.04 -8.99
N THR A 33 -14.79 -6.98 -8.36
CA THR A 33 -13.96 -5.80 -8.00
C THR A 33 -12.82 -6.19 -7.07
N LEU A 34 -13.08 -7.06 -6.10
CA LEU A 34 -12.08 -7.61 -5.20
C LEU A 34 -10.99 -8.38 -5.97
N ALA A 35 -11.38 -9.23 -6.91
CA ALA A 35 -10.45 -10.01 -7.73
C ALA A 35 -9.60 -9.12 -8.64
N VAL A 36 -10.21 -8.14 -9.31
CA VAL A 36 -9.50 -7.16 -10.16
C VAL A 36 -8.52 -6.34 -9.32
N GLY A 37 -8.95 -5.85 -8.14
CA GLY A 37 -8.10 -5.15 -7.20
C GLY A 37 -6.92 -5.99 -6.72
N ALA A 38 -7.15 -7.27 -6.37
CA ALA A 38 -6.10 -8.19 -5.96
C ALA A 38 -5.06 -8.44 -7.07
N VAL A 39 -5.49 -8.61 -8.32
CA VAL A 39 -4.57 -8.78 -9.46
C VAL A 39 -3.72 -7.53 -9.67
N ILE A 40 -4.32 -6.35 -9.62
CA ILE A 40 -3.58 -5.07 -9.73
C ILE A 40 -2.55 -4.95 -8.61
N LEU A 41 -2.96 -5.26 -7.37
CA LEU A 41 -2.07 -5.19 -6.22
C LEU A 41 -0.88 -6.16 -6.36
N LEU A 42 -1.13 -7.39 -6.82
CA LEU A 42 -0.07 -8.37 -7.11
C LEU A 42 0.88 -7.90 -8.21
N CYS A 43 0.37 -7.26 -9.27
CA CYS A 43 1.22 -6.67 -10.30
C CYS A 43 2.12 -5.56 -9.75
N LEU A 44 1.58 -4.68 -8.90
CA LEU A 44 2.35 -3.60 -8.27
C LEU A 44 3.36 -4.11 -7.23
N LEU A 45 3.07 -5.24 -6.57
CA LEU A 45 4.02 -5.88 -5.64
C LEU A 45 5.29 -6.38 -6.34
N GLN A 46 5.21 -6.72 -7.64
CA GLN A 46 6.40 -7.10 -8.42
C GLN A 46 7.34 -5.90 -8.59
N ASP A 47 6.79 -4.73 -8.92
CA ASP A 47 7.56 -3.49 -9.08
C ASP A 47 8.14 -3.00 -7.73
N ALA A 48 7.46 -3.30 -6.62
CA ALA A 48 7.97 -3.01 -5.28
C ALA A 48 9.26 -3.80 -4.95
N GLY A 49 9.48 -4.95 -5.60
CA GLY A 49 10.72 -5.71 -5.50
C GLY A 49 11.92 -4.96 -6.06
N GLU A 50 11.78 -4.31 -7.22
CA GLU A 50 12.85 -3.50 -7.83
C GLU A 50 13.22 -2.30 -6.95
N ILE A 51 12.24 -1.67 -6.31
CA ILE A 51 12.49 -0.58 -5.35
C ILE A 51 13.29 -1.10 -4.14
N LEU A 52 12.99 -2.32 -3.69
CA LEU A 52 13.66 -2.92 -2.55
C LEU A 52 15.12 -3.29 -2.88
N GLU A 53 15.37 -3.85 -4.06
CA GLU A 53 16.71 -4.14 -4.57
C GLU A 53 17.53 -2.87 -4.71
N PHE A 54 16.97 -1.82 -5.33
CA PHE A 54 17.65 -0.53 -5.46
C PHE A 54 18.01 0.10 -4.10
N LEU A 55 17.13 -0.01 -3.10
CA LEU A 55 17.42 0.48 -1.75
C LEU A 55 18.48 -0.37 -1.04
N GLN A 56 18.56 -1.66 -1.33
CA GLN A 56 19.63 -2.54 -0.83
C GLN A 56 20.97 -2.14 -1.44
N GLU A 57 21.04 -1.98 -2.76
CA GLU A 57 22.24 -1.50 -3.47
C GLU A 57 22.70 -0.15 -2.92
N LEU A 58 21.78 0.80 -2.71
CA LEU A 58 22.11 2.09 -2.09
C LEU A 58 22.67 1.94 -0.68
N THR A 59 22.24 0.95 0.09
CA THR A 59 22.78 0.73 1.45
C THR A 59 24.18 0.08 1.40
N GLU A 60 24.50 -0.65 0.34
CA GLU A 60 25.85 -1.20 0.14
C GLU A 60 26.82 -0.11 -0.34
N GLU A 61 26.36 0.78 -1.22
CA GLU A 61 27.15 1.86 -1.81
C GLU A 61 27.25 3.10 -0.90
N THR A 62 26.30 3.29 0.02
CA THR A 62 26.30 4.41 0.96
C THR A 62 26.47 3.90 2.39
N ALA A 63 27.23 4.60 3.23
CA ALA A 63 27.36 4.28 4.67
C ALA A 63 26.08 4.57 5.48
N VAL A 64 24.91 4.61 4.84
CA VAL A 64 23.61 4.88 5.47
C VAL A 64 23.09 3.60 6.11
N PRO A 65 22.74 3.59 7.40
CA PRO A 65 22.24 2.38 8.04
C PRO A 65 20.90 1.91 7.45
N GLN A 66 20.74 0.60 7.23
CA GLN A 66 19.45 -0.01 6.85
C GLN A 66 18.30 0.33 7.83
N ALA A 67 18.64 0.74 9.05
CA ALA A 67 17.70 1.24 10.05
C ALA A 67 16.93 2.51 9.63
N VAL A 68 17.36 3.21 8.56
CA VAL A 68 16.67 4.38 7.99
C VAL A 68 15.70 3.98 6.89
N PHE A 69 16.13 3.10 5.97
CA PHE A 69 15.30 2.67 4.83
C PHE A 69 14.18 1.71 5.23
N THR A 70 14.42 0.83 6.21
CA THR A 70 13.41 -0.15 6.65
C THR A 70 12.14 0.52 7.18
N PRO A 71 12.21 1.54 8.07
CA PRO A 71 11.04 2.32 8.48
C PRO A 71 10.29 3.00 7.33
N LEU A 72 11.00 3.59 6.36
CA LEU A 72 10.40 4.27 5.21
C LEU A 72 9.57 3.30 4.36
N LEU A 73 10.12 2.12 4.06
CA LEU A 73 9.39 1.10 3.32
C LEU A 73 8.19 0.57 4.09
N LYS A 74 8.33 0.38 5.41
CA LYS A 74 7.21 -0.04 6.25
C LYS A 74 6.08 0.97 6.26
N THR A 75 6.36 2.27 6.35
CA THR A 75 5.31 3.30 6.36
C THR A 75 4.57 3.35 5.02
N VAL A 76 5.29 3.26 3.88
CA VAL A 76 4.68 3.18 2.55
C VAL A 76 3.81 1.93 2.40
N GLY A 77 4.32 0.77 2.82
CA GLY A 77 3.56 -0.48 2.79
C GLY A 77 2.28 -0.42 3.63
N ILE A 78 2.36 0.12 4.85
CA ILE A 78 1.20 0.32 5.73
C ILE A 78 0.18 1.25 5.08
N ALA A 79 0.63 2.37 4.48
CA ALA A 79 -0.27 3.32 3.82
C ALA A 79 -1.00 2.69 2.62
N LEU A 80 -0.30 1.89 1.81
CA LEU A 80 -0.90 1.17 0.69
C LEU A 80 -1.95 0.16 1.16
N VAL A 81 -1.62 -0.68 2.15
CA VAL A 81 -2.55 -1.68 2.69
C VAL A 81 -3.77 -1.01 3.32
N ALA A 82 -3.55 0.04 4.11
CA ALA A 82 -4.63 0.76 4.78
C ALA A 82 -5.59 1.39 3.76
N LYS A 83 -5.05 2.05 2.73
CA LYS A 83 -5.84 2.72 1.68
C LYS A 83 -6.63 1.73 0.83
N VAL A 84 -5.97 0.66 0.36
CA VAL A 84 -6.64 -0.37 -0.43
C VAL A 84 -7.70 -1.05 0.42
N GLY A 85 -7.38 -1.45 1.64
CA GLY A 85 -8.34 -2.08 2.56
C GLY A 85 -9.55 -1.19 2.85
N SER A 86 -9.34 0.11 3.12
CA SER A 86 -10.44 1.04 3.38
C SER A 86 -11.32 1.28 2.16
N ASP A 87 -10.72 1.42 0.97
CA ASP A 87 -11.47 1.60 -0.28
C ASP A 87 -12.32 0.35 -0.59
N LEU A 88 -11.76 -0.84 -0.39
CA LEU A 88 -12.51 -2.11 -0.52
C LEU A 88 -13.68 -2.21 0.47
N CYS A 89 -13.46 -1.86 1.75
CA CYS A 89 -14.55 -1.83 2.73
C CYS A 89 -15.65 -0.83 2.33
N ARG A 90 -15.27 0.31 1.76
CA ARG A 90 -16.23 1.32 1.30
C ARG A 90 -17.03 0.85 0.10
N ASP A 91 -16.39 0.16 -0.84
CA ASP A 91 -17.03 -0.48 -1.99
C ASP A 91 -18.01 -1.59 -1.57
N ALA A 92 -17.75 -2.25 -0.44
CA ALA A 92 -18.66 -3.19 0.20
C ALA A 92 -19.84 -2.55 0.96
N GLY A 93 -19.89 -1.22 1.06
CA GLY A 93 -20.87 -0.51 1.86
C GLY A 93 -20.54 -0.41 3.35
N GLU A 94 -19.43 -1.00 3.78
CA GLU A 94 -18.96 -1.05 5.17
C GLU A 94 -18.11 0.16 5.53
N SER A 95 -18.70 1.36 5.51
CA SER A 95 -17.98 2.62 5.77
C SER A 95 -17.39 2.70 7.19
N ALA A 96 -18.01 2.05 8.18
CA ALA A 96 -17.47 2.01 9.54
C ALA A 96 -16.16 1.20 9.60
N LEU A 97 -16.11 0.05 8.92
CA LEU A 97 -14.90 -0.77 8.82
C LEU A 97 -13.81 -0.07 8.01
N ALA A 98 -14.18 0.68 6.96
CA ALA A 98 -13.25 1.49 6.19
C ALA A 98 -12.52 2.51 7.09
N SER A 99 -13.26 3.30 7.87
CA SER A 99 -12.70 4.30 8.78
C SER A 99 -11.82 3.69 9.88
N LEU A 100 -12.21 2.52 10.41
CA LEU A 100 -11.39 1.78 11.38
C LEU A 100 -10.07 1.31 10.76
N THR A 101 -10.11 0.87 9.51
CA THR A 101 -8.92 0.44 8.76
C THR A 101 -7.96 1.60 8.49
N GLU A 102 -8.47 2.77 8.10
CA GLU A 102 -7.65 3.99 7.96
C GLU A 102 -7.00 4.39 9.29
N THR A 103 -7.79 4.35 10.38
CA THR A 103 -7.31 4.70 11.72
C THR A 103 -6.20 3.73 12.19
N ALA A 104 -6.40 2.43 11.99
CA ALA A 104 -5.38 1.42 12.30
C ALA A 104 -4.11 1.64 11.47
N GLY A 105 -4.25 1.94 10.17
CA GLY A 105 -3.13 2.29 9.29
C GLY A 105 -2.33 3.48 9.79
N ALA A 106 -3.00 4.56 10.21
CA ALA A 106 -2.34 5.74 10.76
C ALA A 106 -1.54 5.43 12.04
N ILE A 107 -2.11 4.64 12.96
CA ILE A 107 -1.41 4.22 14.18
C ILE A 107 -0.19 3.36 13.84
N CYS A 108 -0.35 2.38 12.94
CA CYS A 108 0.75 1.53 12.50
C CYS A 108 1.86 2.34 11.81
N ALA A 109 1.52 3.35 11.01
CA ALA A 109 2.49 4.22 10.36
C ALA A 109 3.31 5.03 11.39
N ILE A 110 2.67 5.55 12.44
CA ILE A 110 3.36 6.23 13.54
C ILE A 110 4.33 5.27 14.24
N LEU A 111 3.88 4.04 14.53
CA LEU A 111 4.74 3.02 15.16
C LEU A 111 5.94 2.66 14.27
N ALA A 112 5.74 2.57 12.96
CA ALA A 112 6.81 2.31 11.99
C ALA A 112 7.82 3.47 11.91
N ALA A 113 7.42 4.71 12.20
CA ALA A 113 8.30 5.88 12.23
C ALA A 113 9.12 6.01 13.53
N LEU A 114 8.76 5.31 14.61
CA LEU A 114 9.49 5.38 15.90
C LEU A 114 10.99 5.09 15.82
N PRO A 115 11.49 4.09 15.05
CA PRO A 115 12.92 3.82 14.95
C PRO A 115 13.71 4.96 14.32
N LEU A 116 13.13 5.64 13.31
CA LEU A 116 13.72 6.85 12.73
C LEU A 116 13.82 7.95 13.79
N LEU A 117 12.74 8.20 14.53
CA LEU A 117 12.72 9.22 15.57
C LEU A 117 13.77 8.94 16.66
N ARG A 118 13.92 7.67 17.08
CA ARG A 118 14.96 7.26 18.03
C ARG A 118 16.38 7.51 17.49
N SER A 119 16.60 7.28 16.20
CA SER A 119 17.90 7.51 15.56
C SER A 119 18.25 8.99 15.53
N VAL A 120 17.28 9.85 15.21
CA VAL A 120 17.45 11.30 15.23
C VAL A 120 17.75 11.81 16.65
N ILE A 121 17.02 11.33 17.66
CA ILE A 121 17.26 11.71 19.06
C ILE A 121 18.66 11.30 19.51
N LYS A 122 19.13 10.09 19.17
CA LYS A 122 20.49 9.65 19.48
C LYS A 122 21.54 10.56 18.84
N LEU A 123 21.39 10.89 17.57
CA LEU A 123 22.31 11.78 16.87
C LEU A 123 22.39 13.17 17.52
N LEU A 124 21.25 13.72 17.94
CA LEU A 124 21.19 15.00 18.65
C LEU A 124 21.90 14.94 20.00
N LEU A 125 21.77 13.83 20.73
CA LEU A 125 22.43 13.64 22.03
C LEU A 125 23.94 13.43 21.90
N GLU A 126 24.43 12.86 20.79
CA GLU A 126 25.87 12.70 20.52
C GLU A 126 26.55 14.03 20.14
N LEU A 127 25.78 15.00 19.62
CA LEU A 127 26.27 16.33 19.23
C LEU A 127 26.24 17.35 20.37
N LEU A 128 25.61 17.02 21.50
CA LEU A 128 25.43 17.87 22.69
C LEU A 128 26.49 17.55 23.74
#